data_AF-A0A0K8W734-F1
#
_entry.id   AF-A0A0K8W734-F1
#
_cell.length_a   1.000
_cell.length_b   1.000
_cell.length_c   1.000
_cell.angle_alpha   90.00
_cell.angle_beta   90.00
_cell.angle_gamma   90.00
#
_symmetry.space_group_name_H-M   'P 1'
#
loop_
_entity.id
_entity.type
_entity.pdbx_description
1 polymer ?
#
loop_
_entity_poly.entity_id
_entity_poly.type
_entity_poly.pdbx_seq_one_letter_code
_entity_poly.pdbx_strand_id
1 'polypeptide(L)'
;MKPQQFIVLALLTFLSRNVSGDYYTSVISLFDLLELEMKAITYLEAYMEKMEAISRQVNETLNELEQVSQEAEGDFYEHYSNPLNAYKIIRRFVVDWQNLNKTVLAEQPAQEYIANLTALEKRDGYKLPTDEDLLGASKGLARLQRTYQQETVDVAAGNLMEMNLSSNFTASECFWLGRNLYSAGELKYAAEWLIQARIRLAEETQESYEPQEFIDQISDVQILEQLSITMFYRGKSKLALLFNEELFTKDPNNVHGLRNRLIYSNKALEERYAISNEDESKKYLRVYMYM
;
A
#
# COMPACT_ATOMS: atom_id res chain seq x y z
N MET A 1 1.55 50.00 -22.55
CA MET A 1 0.97 49.16 -21.48
C MET A 1 0.73 50.04 -20.26
N LYS A 2 -0.45 49.94 -19.62
CA LYS A 2 -0.81 50.81 -18.48
C LYS A 2 -0.02 50.38 -17.23
N PRO A 3 0.38 51.29 -16.32
CA PRO A 3 1.14 50.96 -15.10
C PRO A 3 0.45 49.91 -14.22
N GLN A 4 -0.88 49.82 -14.30
CA GLN A 4 -1.69 48.79 -13.66
C GLN A 4 -1.37 47.36 -14.14
N GLN A 5 -0.95 47.17 -15.39
CA GLN A 5 -0.58 45.85 -15.93
C GLN A 5 0.75 45.35 -15.36
N PHE A 6 1.70 46.25 -15.06
CA PHE A 6 2.96 45.88 -14.41
C PHE A 6 2.76 45.46 -12.95
N ILE A 7 1.83 46.11 -12.24
CA ILE A 7 1.49 45.76 -10.87
C ILE A 7 0.82 44.38 -10.80
N VAL A 8 -0.10 44.10 -11.73
CA VAL A 8 -0.76 42.78 -11.83
C VAL A 8 0.24 41.69 -12.19
N LEU A 9 1.15 41.95 -13.14
CA LEU A 9 2.18 40.99 -13.53
C LEU A 9 3.17 40.73 -12.37
N ALA A 10 3.58 41.78 -11.65
CA ALA A 10 4.46 41.66 -10.48
C ALA A 10 3.78 40.88 -9.34
N LEU A 11 2.50 41.13 -9.07
CA LEU A 11 1.70 40.38 -8.10
C LEU A 11 1.55 38.91 -8.49
N LEU A 12 1.29 38.60 -9.75
CA LEU A 12 1.22 37.21 -10.26
C LEU A 12 2.57 36.50 -10.09
N THR A 13 3.69 37.16 -10.40
CA THR A 13 5.04 36.58 -10.22
C THR A 13 5.45 36.45 -8.75
N PHE A 14 4.92 37.29 -7.87
CA PHE A 14 5.18 37.21 -6.43
C PHE A 14 4.35 36.11 -5.77
N LEU A 15 3.10 35.91 -6.23
CA LEU A 15 2.22 34.82 -5.78
C LEU A 15 2.69 33.45 -6.28
N SER A 16 3.35 33.38 -7.45
CA SER A 16 3.93 32.13 -7.96
C SER A 16 5.25 31.73 -7.30
N ARG A 17 5.92 32.62 -6.55
CA ARG A 17 7.21 32.34 -5.89
C ARG A 17 7.12 31.42 -4.67
N ASN A 18 5.92 31.13 -4.18
CA ASN A 18 5.70 30.22 -3.04
C ASN A 18 5.08 28.88 -3.44
N VAL A 19 5.09 28.53 -4.73
CA VAL A 19 4.73 27.19 -5.17
C VAL A 19 6.00 26.35 -5.17
N SER A 20 6.23 25.61 -4.09
CA SER A 20 7.05 24.40 -4.17
C SER A 20 6.36 23.49 -5.19
N GLY A 21 7.01 23.19 -6.31
CA GLY A 21 6.42 22.31 -7.32
C GLY A 21 6.34 20.88 -6.79
N ASP A 22 5.14 20.31 -6.76
CA ASP A 22 4.92 18.89 -6.45
C ASP A 22 5.67 18.00 -7.46
N TYR A 23 6.06 16.77 -7.08
CA TYR A 23 6.76 15.83 -7.98
C TYR A 23 6.05 15.61 -9.33
N TYR A 24 4.74 15.80 -9.37
CA TYR A 24 3.88 15.66 -10.56
C TYR A 24 3.89 16.88 -11.50
N THR A 25 4.53 17.97 -11.10
CA THR A 25 4.61 19.20 -11.89
C THR A 25 5.86 19.27 -12.77
N SER A 26 6.81 18.33 -12.61
CA SER A 26 8.08 18.31 -13.35
C SER A 26 8.48 16.88 -13.74
N VAL A 27 8.60 16.63 -15.04
CA VAL A 27 9.13 15.37 -15.60
C VAL A 27 10.58 15.12 -15.16
N ILE A 28 11.36 16.19 -14.95
CA ILE A 28 12.75 16.09 -14.49
C ILE A 28 12.77 15.47 -13.08
N SER A 29 11.84 15.87 -12.21
CA SER A 29 11.73 15.33 -10.85
C SER A 29 11.35 13.84 -10.82
N LEU A 30 10.66 13.33 -11.86
CA LEU A 30 10.34 11.90 -12.00
C LEU A 30 11.56 11.09 -12.49
N PHE A 31 12.39 11.64 -13.37
CA PHE A 31 13.64 10.99 -13.77
C PHE A 31 14.61 10.85 -12.59
N ASP A 32 14.71 11.89 -11.77
CA ASP A 32 15.54 11.86 -10.56
C ASP A 32 15.03 10.80 -9.57
N LEU A 33 13.72 10.66 -9.41
CA LEU A 33 13.10 9.60 -8.60
C LEU A 33 13.45 8.19 -9.09
N LEU A 34 13.43 7.96 -10.41
CA LEU A 34 13.82 6.68 -10.98
C LEU A 34 15.30 6.37 -10.71
N GLU A 35 16.19 7.37 -10.82
CA GLU A 35 17.60 7.18 -10.50
C GLU A 35 17.81 6.82 -9.01
N LEU A 36 17.02 7.43 -8.12
CA LEU A 36 17.04 7.11 -6.69
C LEU A 36 16.56 5.69 -6.42
N GLU A 37 15.47 5.25 -7.07
CA GLU A 37 14.97 3.88 -6.96
C GLU A 37 16.02 2.87 -7.43
N MET A 38 16.66 3.11 -8.57
CA MET A 38 17.73 2.25 -9.09
C MET A 38 18.91 2.13 -8.09
N LYS A 39 19.34 3.24 -7.47
CA LYS A 39 20.39 3.20 -6.44
C LYS A 39 19.94 2.44 -5.19
N ALA A 40 18.70 2.63 -4.74
CA ALA A 40 18.15 1.91 -3.60
C ALA A 40 18.11 0.39 -3.85
N ILE A 41 17.73 -0.02 -5.07
CA ILE A 41 17.79 -1.42 -5.50
C ILE A 41 19.21 -1.97 -5.40
N THR A 42 20.21 -1.26 -5.92
CA THR A 42 21.61 -1.70 -5.83
C THR A 42 22.09 -1.84 -4.37
N TYR A 43 21.67 -0.94 -3.48
CA TYR A 43 21.99 -1.08 -2.05
C TYR A 43 21.32 -2.28 -1.41
N LEU A 44 20.08 -2.60 -1.80
CA LEU A 44 19.37 -3.78 -1.33
C LEU A 44 20.03 -5.06 -1.84
N GLU A 45 20.43 -5.11 -3.12
CA GLU A 45 21.17 -6.24 -3.70
C GLU A 45 22.47 -6.51 -2.91
N ALA A 46 23.26 -5.47 -2.63
CA ALA A 46 24.49 -5.60 -1.85
C ALA A 46 24.23 -6.06 -0.40
N TYR A 47 23.12 -5.63 0.21
CA TYR A 47 22.70 -6.13 1.52
C TYR A 47 22.32 -7.62 1.46
N MET A 48 21.55 -8.02 0.45
CA MET A 48 21.13 -9.40 0.24
C MET A 48 22.33 -10.32 0.01
N GLU A 49 23.31 -9.91 -0.79
CA GLU A 49 24.54 -10.70 -1.02
C GLU A 49 25.29 -10.97 0.30
N LYS A 50 25.37 -9.97 1.18
CA LYS A 50 26.00 -10.13 2.51
C LYS A 50 25.18 -11.06 3.41
N MET A 51 23.86 -10.97 3.39
CA MET A 51 22.98 -11.87 4.15
C MET A 51 23.06 -13.32 3.65
N GLU A 52 23.16 -13.52 2.33
CA GLU A 52 23.39 -14.84 1.74
C GLU A 52 24.76 -15.41 2.12
N ALA A 53 25.80 -14.58 2.19
CA ALA A 53 27.12 -15.00 2.67
C ALA A 53 27.06 -15.45 4.14
N ILE A 54 26.38 -14.69 5.01
CA ILE A 54 26.13 -15.08 6.41
C ILE A 54 25.37 -16.42 6.47
N SER A 55 24.29 -16.55 5.69
CA SER A 55 23.49 -17.78 5.64
C SER A 55 24.32 -19.00 5.23
N ARG A 56 25.15 -18.86 4.18
CA ARG A 56 26.07 -19.93 3.75
C ARG A 56 27.03 -20.34 4.86
N GLN A 57 27.69 -19.37 5.51
CA GLN A 57 28.63 -19.65 6.58
C GLN A 57 27.97 -20.35 7.78
N VAL A 58 26.75 -19.92 8.14
CA VAL A 58 25.95 -20.52 9.20
C VAL A 58 25.56 -21.96 8.87
N ASN A 59 25.10 -22.22 7.64
CA ASN A 59 24.73 -23.57 7.19
C ASN A 59 25.94 -24.52 7.14
N GLU A 60 27.10 -24.05 6.66
CA GLU A 60 28.34 -24.84 6.69
C GLU A 60 28.71 -25.23 8.12
N THR A 61 28.65 -24.28 9.06
CA THR A 61 28.98 -24.54 10.47
C THR A 61 27.96 -25.47 11.11
N LEU A 62 26.67 -25.34 10.77
CA LEU A 62 25.61 -26.21 11.27
C LEU A 62 25.81 -27.65 10.80
N ASN A 63 26.12 -27.86 9.52
CA ASN A 63 26.38 -29.19 8.96
C ASN A 63 27.56 -29.88 9.65
N GLU A 64 28.64 -29.15 9.94
CA GLU A 64 29.78 -29.68 10.70
C GLU A 64 29.38 -30.10 12.13
N LEU A 65 28.56 -29.28 12.81
CA LEU A 65 28.08 -29.60 14.15
C LEU A 65 27.15 -30.81 14.16
N GLU A 66 26.28 -30.95 13.15
CA GLU A 66 25.36 -32.09 13.00
C GLU A 66 26.11 -33.40 12.75
N GLN A 67 27.08 -33.42 11.84
CA GLN A 67 27.90 -34.62 11.58
C GLN A 67 28.58 -35.11 12.86
N VAL A 68 29.17 -34.19 13.63
CA VAL A 68 29.86 -34.57 14.86
C VAL A 68 28.89 -34.98 15.97
N SER A 69 27.65 -34.48 15.96
CA SER A 69 26.61 -34.96 16.87
C SER A 69 26.15 -36.38 16.53
N GLN A 70 26.00 -36.70 15.24
CA GLN A 70 25.60 -38.03 14.76
C GLN A 70 26.65 -39.10 15.08
N GLU A 71 27.95 -38.77 14.97
CA GLU A 71 29.04 -39.67 15.39
C GLU A 71 28.98 -40.06 16.88
N ALA A 72 28.30 -39.27 17.71
CA ALA A 72 28.18 -39.49 19.15
C ALA A 72 26.89 -40.23 19.58
N GLU A 73 25.95 -40.51 18.66
CA GLU A 73 24.67 -41.18 18.99
C GLU A 73 24.79 -42.69 19.27
N GLY A 74 25.89 -43.35 18.88
CA GLY A 74 26.04 -44.80 18.98
C GLY A 74 26.23 -45.36 20.41
N ASP A 75 27.03 -44.69 21.25
CA ASP A 75 27.15 -44.98 22.69
C ASP A 75 27.58 -43.72 23.46
N PHE A 76 26.57 -42.97 23.92
CA PHE A 76 26.76 -41.67 24.57
C PHE A 76 27.63 -41.77 25.84
N TYR A 77 27.46 -42.84 26.63
CA TYR A 77 28.18 -42.99 27.90
C TYR A 77 29.65 -43.30 27.68
N GLU A 78 29.98 -44.21 26.75
CA GLU A 78 31.38 -44.54 26.44
C GLU A 78 32.09 -43.39 25.69
N HIS A 79 31.37 -42.73 24.77
CA HIS A 79 31.93 -41.63 23.98
C HIS A 79 32.31 -40.41 24.83
N TYR A 80 31.44 -39.96 25.75
CA TYR A 80 31.69 -38.77 26.57
C TYR A 80 32.44 -39.06 27.87
N SER A 81 32.56 -40.33 28.28
CA SER A 81 33.50 -40.73 29.34
C SER A 81 34.96 -40.61 28.89
N ASN A 82 35.23 -40.54 27.58
CA ASN A 82 36.55 -40.23 27.04
C ASN A 82 36.89 -38.73 27.26
N PRO A 83 37.93 -38.40 28.05
CA PRO A 83 38.31 -37.01 28.33
C PRO A 83 38.61 -36.17 27.08
N LEU A 84 39.04 -36.78 25.98
CA LEU A 84 39.30 -36.09 24.72
C LEU A 84 38.01 -35.63 24.05
N ASN A 85 36.97 -36.47 24.07
CA ASN A 85 35.66 -36.12 23.50
C ASN A 85 34.92 -35.13 24.40
N ALA A 86 35.03 -35.27 25.73
CA ALA A 86 34.55 -34.29 26.70
C ALA A 86 35.20 -32.91 26.48
N TYR A 87 36.51 -32.85 26.25
CA TYR A 87 37.19 -31.60 25.90
C TYR A 87 36.65 -31.00 24.59
N LYS A 88 36.47 -31.81 23.54
CA LYS A 88 35.98 -31.34 22.23
C LYS A 88 34.60 -30.69 22.35
N ILE A 89 33.65 -31.31 23.06
CA ILE A 89 32.30 -30.73 23.20
C ILE A 89 32.32 -29.42 24.01
N ILE A 90 33.09 -29.35 25.09
CA ILE A 90 33.23 -28.12 25.89
C ILE A 90 33.82 -27.01 25.03
N ARG A 91 34.89 -27.29 24.26
CA ARG A 91 35.49 -26.33 23.33
C ARG A 91 34.47 -25.84 22.29
N ARG A 92 33.65 -26.72 21.72
CA ARG A 92 32.61 -26.33 20.75
C ARG A 92 31.65 -25.29 21.33
N PHE A 93 31.16 -25.49 22.54
CA PHE A 93 30.25 -24.52 23.19
C PHE A 93 30.94 -23.20 23.55
N VAL A 94 32.21 -23.25 23.97
CA VAL A 94 32.96 -22.06 24.38
C VAL A 94 33.46 -21.25 23.18
N VAL A 95 33.75 -21.89 22.04
CA VAL A 95 34.39 -21.26 20.89
C VAL A 95 33.47 -21.24 19.68
N ASP A 96 33.09 -22.42 19.17
CA ASP A 96 32.45 -22.55 17.87
C ASP A 96 31.03 -21.97 17.90
N TRP A 97 30.23 -22.28 18.93
CA TRP A 97 28.91 -21.68 19.14
C TRP A 97 28.96 -20.16 19.39
N GLN A 98 29.98 -19.67 20.07
CA GLN A 98 30.15 -18.22 20.27
C GLN A 98 30.48 -17.51 18.95
N ASN A 99 31.29 -18.12 18.08
CA ASN A 99 31.60 -17.59 16.76
C ASN A 99 30.40 -17.66 15.81
N LEU A 100 29.63 -18.75 15.87
CA LEU A 100 28.36 -18.88 15.15
C LEU A 100 27.41 -17.75 15.54
N ASN A 101 27.20 -17.54 16.84
CA ASN A 101 26.33 -16.47 17.34
C ASN A 101 26.80 -15.08 16.89
N LYS A 102 28.10 -14.79 16.90
CA LYS A 102 28.63 -13.52 16.36
C LYS A 102 28.33 -13.32 14.88
N THR A 103 28.34 -14.40 14.10
CA THR A 103 28.08 -14.38 12.66
C THR A 103 26.59 -14.17 12.39
N VAL A 104 25.72 -14.93 13.08
CA VAL A 104 24.26 -14.81 12.98
C VAL A 104 23.77 -13.43 13.41
N LEU A 105 24.36 -12.88 14.47
CA LEU A 105 23.98 -11.58 15.05
C LEU A 105 24.78 -10.41 14.45
N ALA A 106 25.42 -10.60 13.29
CA ALA A 106 26.19 -9.54 12.65
C ALA A 106 25.26 -8.42 12.16
N GLU A 107 25.27 -7.29 12.85
CA GLU A 107 24.44 -6.13 12.47
C GLU A 107 25.03 -5.29 11.33
N GLN A 108 26.32 -5.49 10.99
CA GLN A 108 27.05 -4.66 10.02
C GLN A 108 26.34 -4.53 8.65
N PRO A 109 25.83 -5.60 8.01
CA PRO A 109 25.13 -5.45 6.73
C PRO A 109 23.93 -4.52 6.81
N ALA A 110 23.12 -4.65 7.86
CA ALA A 110 21.93 -3.81 8.06
C ALA A 110 22.31 -2.36 8.35
N GLN A 111 23.34 -2.14 9.18
CA GLN A 111 23.85 -0.79 9.48
C GLN A 111 24.39 -0.09 8.22
N GLU A 112 25.13 -0.79 7.37
CA GLU A 112 25.61 -0.27 6.10
C GLU A 112 24.47 0.05 5.13
N TYR A 113 23.47 -0.82 5.02
CA TYR A 113 22.29 -0.59 4.20
C TYR A 113 21.53 0.68 4.63
N ILE A 114 21.27 0.82 5.93
CA ILE A 114 20.62 2.01 6.51
C ILE A 114 21.45 3.27 6.26
N ALA A 115 22.78 3.20 6.41
CA ALA A 115 23.66 4.32 6.15
C ALA A 115 23.63 4.75 4.68
N ASN A 116 23.59 3.79 3.74
CA ASN A 116 23.47 4.05 2.31
C ASN A 116 22.14 4.73 1.95
N LEU A 117 21.01 4.24 2.49
CA LEU A 117 19.70 4.88 2.30
C LEU A 117 19.68 6.30 2.89
N THR A 118 20.22 6.49 4.09
CA THR A 118 20.30 7.81 4.74
C THR A 118 21.18 8.77 3.93
N ALA A 119 22.24 8.27 3.29
CA ALA A 119 23.10 9.08 2.43
C ALA A 119 22.38 9.46 1.13
N LEU A 120 21.59 8.55 0.57
CA LEU A 120 20.79 8.78 -0.64
C LEU A 120 19.77 9.92 -0.45
N GLU A 121 19.13 9.99 0.71
CA GLU A 121 18.24 11.11 1.08
C GLU A 121 18.98 12.46 1.23
N LYS A 122 20.25 12.44 1.64
CA LYS A 122 20.99 13.66 2.00
C LYS A 122 21.84 14.25 0.89
N ARG A 123 22.39 13.41 0.01
CA ARG A 123 23.54 13.77 -0.83
C ARG A 123 23.19 14.64 -2.03
N ASP A 124 21.97 14.49 -2.56
CA ASP A 124 21.61 15.12 -3.84
C ASP A 124 20.47 16.14 -3.71
N GLY A 125 20.06 16.49 -2.48
CA GLY A 125 19.00 17.49 -2.23
C GLY A 125 17.58 17.04 -2.63
N TYR A 126 17.43 15.79 -3.04
CA TYR A 126 16.14 15.18 -3.32
C TYR A 126 15.39 14.87 -2.03
N LYS A 127 14.06 15.03 -2.06
CA LYS A 127 13.17 14.60 -0.98
C LYS A 127 12.45 13.34 -1.43
N LEU A 128 12.35 12.30 -0.62
CA LEU A 128 11.45 11.21 -0.99
C LEU A 128 10.01 11.75 -1.15
N PRO A 129 9.21 11.21 -2.09
CA PRO A 129 7.81 11.57 -2.21
C PRO A 129 7.10 11.32 -0.88
N THR A 130 6.15 12.20 -0.59
CA THR A 130 5.35 12.15 0.64
C THR A 130 3.92 11.72 0.33
N ASP A 131 3.13 11.49 1.36
CA ASP A 131 1.68 11.25 1.22
C ASP A 131 0.98 12.40 0.48
N GLU A 132 1.48 13.64 0.60
CA GLU A 132 0.93 14.81 -0.10
C GLU A 132 1.18 14.73 -1.61
N ASP A 133 2.36 14.26 -2.02
CA ASP A 133 2.68 14.01 -3.42
C ASP A 133 1.74 12.95 -4.00
N LEU A 134 1.61 11.80 -3.35
CA LEU A 134 0.70 10.73 -3.80
C LEU A 134 -0.77 11.19 -3.89
N LEU A 135 -1.21 12.01 -2.94
CA LEU A 135 -2.53 12.64 -2.96
C LEU A 135 -2.68 13.60 -4.15
N GLY A 136 -1.65 14.40 -4.45
CA GLY A 136 -1.59 15.28 -5.61
C GLY A 136 -1.68 14.51 -6.94
N ALA A 137 -0.91 13.42 -7.07
CA ALA A 137 -0.96 12.48 -8.18
C ALA A 137 -2.37 11.97 -8.45
N SER A 138 -3.00 11.49 -7.37
CA SER A 138 -4.32 10.89 -7.37
C SER A 138 -5.36 11.89 -7.86
N LYS A 139 -5.32 13.12 -7.35
CA LYS A 139 -6.18 14.23 -7.82
C LYS A 139 -5.92 14.57 -9.29
N GLY A 140 -4.67 14.57 -9.72
CA GLY A 140 -4.27 14.78 -11.12
C GLY A 140 -4.89 13.74 -12.05
N LEU A 141 -4.81 12.46 -11.70
CA LEU A 141 -5.39 11.37 -12.46
C LEU A 141 -6.92 11.45 -12.51
N ALA A 142 -7.58 11.69 -11.36
CA ALA A 142 -9.04 11.89 -11.34
C ALA A 142 -9.47 13.11 -12.16
N ARG A 143 -8.66 14.18 -12.21
CA ARG A 143 -8.92 15.34 -13.08
C ARG A 143 -8.82 14.97 -14.55
N LEU A 144 -7.82 14.19 -14.97
CA LEU A 144 -7.71 13.68 -16.34
C LEU A 144 -8.92 12.84 -16.70
N GLN A 145 -9.26 11.88 -15.84
CA GLN A 145 -10.42 11.01 -16.00
C GLN A 145 -11.71 11.81 -16.16
N ARG A 146 -11.92 12.84 -15.34
CA ARG A 146 -13.07 13.75 -15.44
C ARG A 146 -13.08 14.56 -16.72
N THR A 147 -11.93 15.12 -17.10
CA THR A 147 -11.81 16.03 -18.26
C THR A 147 -12.08 15.29 -19.55
N TYR A 148 -11.59 14.06 -19.68
CA TYR A 148 -11.73 13.22 -20.86
C TYR A 148 -12.85 12.18 -20.75
N GLN A 149 -13.67 12.26 -19.70
CA GLN A 149 -14.80 11.36 -19.46
C GLN A 149 -14.43 9.88 -19.58
N GLN A 150 -13.26 9.52 -19.03
CA GLN A 150 -12.74 8.16 -19.11
C GLN A 150 -13.38 7.29 -18.02
N GLU A 151 -13.72 6.05 -18.39
CA GLU A 151 -14.23 5.08 -17.43
C GLU A 151 -13.08 4.52 -16.58
N THR A 152 -13.36 4.27 -15.30
CA THR A 152 -12.33 3.81 -14.34
C THR A 152 -11.73 2.47 -14.78
N VAL A 153 -12.54 1.60 -15.38
CA VAL A 153 -12.08 0.29 -15.88
C VAL A 153 -11.03 0.43 -17.00
N ASP A 154 -11.18 1.40 -17.90
CA ASP A 154 -10.24 1.61 -19.00
C ASP A 154 -8.92 2.19 -18.47
N VAL A 155 -9.01 3.18 -17.58
CA VAL A 155 -7.82 3.78 -16.95
C VAL A 155 -7.07 2.75 -16.12
N ALA A 156 -7.78 1.89 -15.39
CA ALA A 156 -7.17 0.79 -14.62
C ALA A 156 -6.55 -0.28 -15.52
N ALA A 157 -7.02 -0.45 -16.76
CA ALA A 157 -6.36 -1.29 -17.77
C ALA A 157 -5.17 -0.59 -18.46
N GLY A 158 -4.74 0.57 -17.95
CA GLY A 158 -3.65 1.35 -18.54
C GLY A 158 -4.03 2.08 -19.83
N ASN A 159 -5.31 2.10 -20.19
CA ASN A 159 -5.82 2.77 -21.38
C ASN A 159 -6.32 4.16 -21.02
N LEU A 160 -5.72 5.18 -21.62
CA LEU A 160 -6.13 6.58 -21.45
C LEU A 160 -6.27 7.24 -22.82
N MET A 161 -7.45 7.78 -23.11
CA MET A 161 -7.77 8.39 -24.40
C MET A 161 -7.49 7.44 -25.58
N GLU A 162 -7.92 6.17 -25.43
CA GLU A 162 -7.72 5.09 -26.42
C GLU A 162 -6.26 4.73 -26.72
N MET A 163 -5.31 5.21 -25.90
CA MET A 163 -3.90 4.85 -25.98
C MET A 163 -3.55 3.92 -24.82
N ASN A 164 -2.94 2.78 -25.11
CA ASN A 164 -2.36 1.91 -24.10
C ASN A 164 -1.02 2.52 -23.64
N LEU A 165 -1.01 3.11 -22.45
CA LEU A 165 0.12 3.89 -21.92
C LEU A 165 0.84 3.19 -20.76
N SER A 166 0.24 2.15 -20.18
CA SER A 166 0.75 1.49 -18.98
C SER A 166 0.25 0.05 -18.90
N SER A 167 0.90 -0.77 -18.08
CA SER A 167 0.32 -2.02 -17.60
C SER A 167 -0.94 -1.77 -16.77
N ASN A 168 -1.75 -2.82 -16.62
CA ASN A 168 -2.91 -2.80 -15.75
C ASN A 168 -2.51 -2.45 -14.31
N PHE A 169 -3.31 -1.62 -13.66
CA PHE A 169 -3.23 -1.37 -12.23
C PHE A 169 -3.55 -2.67 -11.48
N THR A 170 -2.80 -2.94 -10.43
CA THR A 170 -3.07 -3.98 -9.45
C THR A 170 -4.24 -3.60 -8.54
N ALA A 171 -4.77 -4.58 -7.80
CA ALA A 171 -5.77 -4.35 -6.76
C ALA A 171 -5.27 -3.33 -5.70
N SER A 172 -4.00 -3.45 -5.32
CA SER A 172 -3.37 -2.56 -4.33
C SER A 172 -3.27 -1.12 -4.84
N GLU A 173 -2.81 -0.92 -6.08
CA GLU A 173 -2.74 0.42 -6.70
C GLU A 173 -4.13 1.06 -6.82
N CYS A 174 -5.14 0.29 -7.23
CA CYS A 174 -6.52 0.77 -7.27
C CYS A 174 -7.04 1.17 -5.88
N PHE A 175 -6.74 0.38 -4.85
CA PHE A 175 -7.16 0.66 -3.47
C PHE A 175 -6.53 1.94 -2.95
N TRP A 176 -5.21 2.09 -3.09
CA TRP A 176 -4.50 3.28 -2.61
C TRP A 176 -4.93 4.54 -3.36
N LEU A 177 -5.16 4.47 -4.67
CA LEU A 177 -5.72 5.57 -5.43
C LEU A 177 -7.13 5.94 -4.93
N GLY A 178 -8.01 4.95 -4.74
CA GLY A 178 -9.35 5.17 -4.20
C GLY A 178 -9.36 5.79 -2.80
N ARG A 179 -8.46 5.33 -1.90
CA ARG A 179 -8.28 5.87 -0.55
C ARG A 179 -7.77 7.30 -0.57
N ASN A 180 -6.79 7.62 -1.41
CA ASN A 180 -6.29 8.99 -1.56
C ASN A 180 -7.37 9.92 -2.10
N LEU A 181 -8.16 9.48 -3.09
CA LEU A 181 -9.29 10.26 -3.61
C LEU A 181 -10.39 10.46 -2.56
N TYR A 182 -10.62 9.50 -1.68
CA TYR A 182 -11.51 9.69 -0.54
C TYR A 182 -10.99 10.82 0.37
N SER A 183 -9.71 10.78 0.75
CA SER A 183 -9.06 11.84 1.55
C SER A 183 -9.09 13.20 0.85
N ALA A 184 -9.04 13.21 -0.49
CA ALA A 184 -9.17 14.41 -1.31
C ALA A 184 -10.60 14.98 -1.39
N GLY A 185 -11.62 14.27 -0.89
CA GLY A 185 -13.03 14.62 -1.05
C GLY A 185 -13.62 14.27 -2.44
N GLU A 186 -12.87 13.56 -3.28
CA GLU A 186 -13.26 13.13 -4.62
C GLU A 186 -14.11 11.84 -4.58
N LEU A 187 -15.19 11.89 -3.80
CA LEU A 187 -15.96 10.71 -3.36
C LEU A 187 -16.53 9.86 -4.50
N LYS A 188 -16.83 10.47 -5.66
CA LYS A 188 -17.29 9.73 -6.86
C LYS A 188 -16.17 8.80 -7.34
N TYR A 189 -15.00 9.34 -7.65
CA TYR A 189 -13.88 8.58 -8.20
C TYR A 189 -13.27 7.65 -7.15
N ALA A 190 -13.23 8.07 -5.88
CA ALA A 190 -12.86 7.19 -4.78
C ALA A 190 -13.68 5.89 -4.78
N ALA A 191 -15.01 6.00 -4.89
CA ALA A 191 -15.89 4.84 -4.94
C ALA A 191 -15.65 3.96 -6.16
N GLU A 192 -15.43 4.55 -7.33
CA GLU A 192 -15.18 3.81 -8.57
C GLU A 192 -13.86 3.04 -8.51
N TRP A 193 -12.78 3.68 -8.05
CA TRP A 193 -11.47 3.05 -7.90
C TRP A 193 -11.45 1.95 -6.83
N LEU A 194 -12.18 2.12 -5.72
CA LEU A 194 -12.32 1.07 -4.71
C LEU A 194 -13.14 -0.13 -5.21
N ILE A 195 -14.16 0.09 -6.04
CA ILE A 195 -14.88 -1.01 -6.72
C ILE A 195 -13.93 -1.72 -7.68
N GLN A 196 -13.15 -0.97 -8.46
CA GLN A 196 -12.17 -1.52 -9.38
C GLN A 196 -11.08 -2.33 -8.64
N ALA A 197 -10.61 -1.86 -7.48
CA ALA A 197 -9.69 -2.60 -6.63
C ALA A 197 -10.24 -3.98 -6.26
N ARG A 198 -11.53 -4.04 -5.95
CA ARG A 198 -12.23 -5.29 -5.62
C ARG A 198 -12.32 -6.25 -6.80
N ILE A 199 -12.58 -5.72 -7.99
CA ILE A 199 -12.62 -6.49 -9.24
C ILE A 199 -11.24 -7.08 -9.53
N ARG A 200 -10.20 -6.24 -9.50
CA ARG A 200 -8.81 -6.66 -9.72
C ARG A 200 -8.35 -7.70 -8.70
N LEU A 201 -8.73 -7.55 -7.43
CA LEU A 201 -8.41 -8.54 -6.40
C LEU A 201 -8.99 -9.93 -6.73
N ALA A 202 -10.22 -9.97 -7.25
CA ALA A 202 -10.86 -11.22 -7.65
C ALA A 202 -10.17 -11.86 -8.88
N GLU A 203 -9.73 -11.05 -9.84
CA GLU A 203 -8.97 -11.49 -11.01
C GLU A 203 -7.58 -12.04 -10.61
N GLU A 204 -6.83 -11.27 -9.81
CA GLU A 204 -5.51 -11.65 -9.31
C GLU A 204 -5.56 -12.94 -8.49
N THR A 205 -6.60 -13.13 -7.67
CA THR A 205 -6.79 -14.37 -6.89
C THR A 205 -7.06 -15.59 -7.80
N GLN A 206 -7.66 -15.39 -8.98
CA GLN A 206 -7.91 -16.47 -9.94
C GLN A 206 -6.68 -16.80 -10.78
N GLU A 207 -5.85 -15.80 -11.09
CA GLU A 207 -4.65 -15.94 -11.90
C GLU A 207 -3.45 -16.46 -11.10
N SER A 208 -3.33 -16.09 -9.82
CA SER A 208 -2.24 -16.51 -8.95
C SER A 208 -2.50 -17.88 -8.32
N TYR A 209 -1.78 -18.92 -8.79
CA TYR A 209 -1.74 -20.24 -8.14
C TYR A 209 -0.89 -20.24 -6.85
N GLU A 210 -0.06 -19.22 -6.63
CA GLU A 210 0.72 -19.03 -5.40
C GLU A 210 0.62 -17.58 -4.89
N PRO A 211 0.53 -17.34 -3.57
CA PRO A 211 0.47 -15.99 -3.02
C PRO A 211 1.79 -15.24 -3.25
N GLN A 212 1.77 -14.11 -3.97
CA GLN A 212 2.93 -13.22 -4.04
C GLN A 212 3.11 -12.44 -2.72
N GLU A 213 3.83 -12.99 -1.75
CA GLU A 213 4.02 -12.44 -0.40
C GLU A 213 4.77 -11.10 -0.32
N PHE A 214 5.29 -10.56 -1.43
CA PHE A 214 6.28 -9.47 -1.40
C PHE A 214 5.72 -8.04 -1.56
N ILE A 215 4.44 -7.87 -1.93
CA ILE A 215 3.87 -6.54 -2.21
C ILE A 215 2.58 -6.38 -1.43
N ASP A 216 2.43 -5.25 -0.71
CA ASP A 216 1.29 -4.81 0.12
C ASP A 216 -0.07 -5.37 -0.35
N GLN A 217 -0.36 -6.62 0.07
CA GLN A 217 -1.54 -7.33 -0.38
C GLN A 217 -2.75 -6.76 0.34
N ILE A 218 -3.56 -6.03 -0.41
CA ILE A 218 -4.82 -5.51 0.09
C ILE A 218 -5.84 -6.63 0.16
N SER A 219 -6.42 -6.83 1.34
CA SER A 219 -7.51 -7.78 1.56
C SER A 219 -8.86 -7.21 1.13
N ASP A 220 -9.80 -8.08 0.77
CA ASP A 220 -11.19 -7.69 0.51
C ASP A 220 -11.84 -7.03 1.73
N VAL A 221 -11.40 -7.38 2.95
CA VAL A 221 -11.83 -6.74 4.20
C VAL A 221 -11.47 -5.25 4.22
N GLN A 222 -10.22 -4.90 3.90
CA GLN A 222 -9.77 -3.50 3.83
C GLN A 222 -10.52 -2.70 2.75
N ILE A 223 -10.77 -3.32 1.59
CA ILE A 223 -11.53 -2.69 0.51
C ILE A 223 -12.98 -2.43 0.96
N LEU A 224 -13.65 -3.40 1.59
CA LEU A 224 -15.01 -3.27 2.08
C LEU A 224 -15.14 -2.22 3.19
N GLU A 225 -14.19 -2.15 4.12
CA GLU A 225 -14.12 -1.08 5.11
C GLU A 225 -14.12 0.28 4.43
N GLN A 226 -13.17 0.53 3.54
CA GLN A 226 -13.03 1.82 2.86
C GLN A 226 -14.22 2.13 1.92
N LEU A 227 -14.78 1.13 1.24
CA LEU A 227 -15.97 1.27 0.39
C LEU A 227 -17.20 1.68 1.19
N SER A 228 -17.44 1.04 2.34
CA SER A 228 -18.61 1.34 3.17
C SER A 228 -18.62 2.81 3.62
N ILE A 229 -17.46 3.32 4.06
CA ILE A 229 -17.27 4.73 4.43
C ILE A 229 -17.48 5.64 3.23
N THR A 230 -16.82 5.32 2.11
CA THR A 230 -16.84 6.16 0.91
C THR A 230 -18.26 6.28 0.36
N MET A 231 -19.01 5.17 0.31
CA MET A 231 -20.41 5.17 -0.13
C MET A 231 -21.31 5.95 0.83
N PHE A 232 -21.07 5.88 2.14
CA PHE A 232 -21.84 6.65 3.11
C PHE A 232 -21.66 8.15 2.89
N TYR A 233 -20.41 8.63 2.81
CA TYR A 233 -20.13 10.05 2.58
C TYR A 233 -20.56 10.53 1.19
N ARG A 234 -20.63 9.64 0.19
CA ARG A 234 -21.22 9.91 -1.13
C ARG A 234 -22.75 10.06 -1.08
N GLY A 235 -23.40 9.81 0.07
CA GLY A 235 -24.86 9.83 0.22
C GLY A 235 -25.54 8.58 -0.33
N LYS A 236 -24.82 7.45 -0.40
CA LYS A 236 -25.34 6.14 -0.83
C LYS A 236 -25.46 5.21 0.37
N SER A 237 -26.24 5.60 1.37
CA SER A 237 -26.34 4.92 2.67
C SER A 237 -26.78 3.45 2.57
N LYS A 238 -27.64 3.11 1.59
CA LYS A 238 -28.01 1.71 1.31
C LYS A 238 -26.82 0.87 0.84
N LEU A 239 -25.96 1.42 -0.02
CA LEU A 239 -24.76 0.73 -0.48
C LEU A 239 -23.71 0.66 0.63
N ALA A 240 -23.59 1.71 1.44
CA ALA A 240 -22.74 1.70 2.62
C ALA A 240 -23.11 0.56 3.58
N LEU A 241 -24.41 0.43 3.89
CA LEU A 241 -24.91 -0.67 4.72
C LEU A 241 -24.67 -2.03 4.05
N LEU A 242 -24.91 -2.16 2.75
CA LEU A 242 -24.68 -3.40 2.01
C LEU A 242 -23.22 -3.88 2.13
N PHE A 243 -22.26 -3.00 1.82
CA PHE A 243 -20.84 -3.35 1.95
C PHE A 243 -20.43 -3.63 3.39
N ASN A 244 -21.05 -2.96 4.36
CA ASN A 244 -20.80 -3.21 5.78
C ASN A 244 -21.37 -4.56 6.26
N GLU A 245 -22.51 -5.01 5.72
CA GLU A 245 -23.02 -6.36 6.00
C GLU A 245 -22.18 -7.42 5.29
N GLU A 246 -21.70 -7.15 4.08
CA GLU A 246 -20.76 -8.02 3.39
C GLU A 246 -19.43 -8.15 4.14
N LEU A 247 -18.91 -7.05 4.70
CA LEU A 247 -17.74 -7.04 5.58
C LEU A 247 -17.92 -8.03 6.75
N PHE A 248 -19.08 -8.07 7.39
CA PHE A 248 -19.35 -9.01 8.50
C PHE A 248 -19.41 -10.48 8.07
N THR A 249 -19.64 -10.78 6.78
CA THR A 249 -19.55 -12.17 6.29
C THR A 249 -18.11 -12.68 6.30
N LYS A 250 -17.12 -11.77 6.27
CA LYS A 250 -15.69 -12.07 6.22
C LYS A 250 -15.01 -11.87 7.57
N ASP A 251 -15.37 -10.79 8.25
CA ASP A 251 -14.89 -10.47 9.59
C ASP A 251 -16.07 -10.04 10.49
N PRO A 252 -16.71 -11.00 11.19
CA PRO A 252 -17.87 -10.73 12.04
C PRO A 252 -17.58 -9.77 13.21
N ASN A 253 -16.32 -9.65 13.64
CA ASN A 253 -15.91 -8.86 14.79
C ASN A 253 -15.22 -7.55 14.38
N ASN A 254 -15.32 -7.16 13.10
CA ASN A 254 -14.67 -6.00 12.56
C ASN A 254 -15.05 -4.72 13.32
N VAL A 255 -14.08 -4.09 13.99
CA VAL A 255 -14.30 -2.91 14.85
C VAL A 255 -14.84 -1.73 14.04
N HIS A 256 -14.31 -1.54 12.83
CA HIS A 256 -14.73 -0.46 11.94
C HIS A 256 -16.19 -0.66 11.49
N GLY A 257 -16.54 -1.87 11.07
CA GLY A 257 -17.89 -2.23 10.66
C GLY A 257 -18.90 -2.08 11.80
N LEU A 258 -18.56 -2.55 13.00
CA LEU A 258 -19.40 -2.44 14.20
C LEU A 258 -19.69 -0.99 14.56
N ARG A 259 -18.67 -0.13 14.54
CA ARG A 259 -18.79 1.30 14.86
C ARG A 259 -19.76 2.03 13.94
N ASN A 260 -19.77 1.68 12.65
CA ASN A 260 -20.55 2.43 11.65
C ASN A 260 -21.92 1.82 11.32
N ARG A 261 -22.16 0.54 11.65
CA ARG A 261 -23.38 -0.19 11.26
C ARG A 261 -24.68 0.55 11.56
N LEU A 262 -24.83 1.04 12.79
CA LEU A 262 -26.05 1.73 13.22
C LEU A 262 -26.26 3.05 12.48
N ILE A 263 -25.17 3.78 12.23
CA ILE A 263 -25.20 5.05 11.49
C ILE A 263 -25.69 4.80 10.06
N TYR A 264 -25.13 3.80 9.38
CA TYR A 264 -25.52 3.46 8.01
C TYR A 264 -26.96 2.99 7.93
N SER A 265 -27.39 2.12 8.86
CA SER A 265 -28.75 1.59 8.92
C SER A 265 -29.79 2.68 9.14
N ASN A 266 -29.58 3.53 10.16
CA ASN A 266 -30.51 4.63 10.45
C ASN A 266 -30.62 5.59 9.28
N LYS A 267 -29.49 5.97 8.65
CA LYS A 267 -29.50 6.87 7.51
C LYS A 267 -30.22 6.28 6.29
N ALA A 268 -29.98 5.00 6.00
CA ALA A 268 -30.67 4.31 4.92
C ALA A 268 -32.19 4.20 5.14
N LEU A 269 -32.63 4.05 6.40
CA LEU A 269 -34.05 4.07 6.77
C LEU A 269 -34.66 5.46 6.60
N GLU A 270 -34.00 6.51 7.09
CA GLU A 270 -34.43 7.91 6.92
C GLU A 270 -34.66 8.25 5.44
N GLU A 271 -33.67 7.93 4.59
CA GLU A 271 -33.76 8.14 3.14
C GLU A 271 -34.95 7.40 2.51
N ARG A 272 -35.24 6.18 2.98
CA ARG A 272 -36.40 5.40 2.52
C ARG A 272 -37.73 6.07 2.90
N TYR A 273 -37.87 6.54 4.14
CA TYR A 273 -39.09 7.22 4.59
C TYR A 273 -39.30 8.55 3.85
N ALA A 274 -38.23 9.31 3.61
CA ALA A 274 -38.30 10.56 2.86
C ALA A 274 -38.84 10.34 1.43
N ILE A 275 -38.36 9.32 0.72
CA ILE A 275 -38.84 8.97 -0.63
C ILE A 275 -40.33 8.58 -0.59
N SER A 276 -40.74 7.77 0.39
CA SER A 276 -42.15 7.35 0.54
C SER A 276 -43.09 8.54 0.76
N ASN A 277 -42.70 9.49 1.61
CA ASN A 277 -43.49 10.68 1.89
C ASN A 277 -43.55 11.63 0.67
N GLU A 278 -42.46 11.74 -0.09
CA GLU A 278 -42.43 12.52 -1.32
C GLU A 278 -43.36 11.92 -2.39
N ASP A 279 -43.34 10.60 -2.57
CA ASP A 279 -44.24 9.90 -3.50
C ASP A 279 -45.71 10.03 -3.10
N GLU A 280 -46.03 9.92 -1.81
CA GLU A 280 -47.38 10.18 -1.30
C GLU A 280 -47.80 11.63 -1.57
N SER A 281 -46.95 12.61 -1.28
CA SER A 281 -47.25 14.04 -1.53
C SER A 281 -47.50 14.32 -3.01
N LYS A 282 -46.71 13.73 -3.92
CA LYS A 282 -46.90 13.81 -5.37
C LYS A 282 -48.19 13.16 -5.80
N LYS A 283 -48.61 12.06 -5.16
CA LYS A 283 -49.89 11.40 -5.42
C LYS A 283 -51.06 12.30 -5.03
N TYR A 284 -51.03 12.94 -3.86
CA TYR A 284 -52.06 13.88 -3.43
C TYR A 284 -52.16 15.10 -4.36
N LEU A 285 -51.02 15.73 -4.71
CA LEU A 285 -51.00 16.87 -5.63
C LEU A 285 -51.55 16.52 -7.03
N ARG A 286 -51.31 15.29 -7.50
CA ARG A 286 -51.86 14.82 -8.79
C ARG A 286 -53.39 14.71 -8.74
N VAL A 287 -53.98 14.30 -7.62
CA VAL A 287 -55.44 14.21 -7.45
C VAL A 287 -56.10 15.59 -7.51
N TYR A 288 -55.45 16.62 -6.95
CA TYR A 288 -55.96 18.01 -6.99
C TYR A 288 -55.78 18.71 -8.34
N MET A 289 -54.90 18.23 -9.23
CA MET A 289 -54.75 18.80 -10.58
C MET A 289 -55.80 18.31 -11.59
N TYR A 290 -56.60 17.29 -11.25
CA TYR A 290 -57.67 16.74 -12.10
C TYR A 290 -59.08 17.02 -11.55
N MET A 291 -59.22 17.89 -10.54
CA MET A 291 -60.48 18.48 -10.09
C MET A 291 -60.57 19.93 -10.58
#